data_AF-A0AAE3YT56-F1
#
_entry.id   AF-A0AAE3YT56-F1
#
_cell.length_a   1.000
_cell.length_b   1.000
_cell.length_c   1.000
_cell.angle_alpha   90.00
_cell.angle_beta   90.00
_cell.angle_gamma   90.00
#
_symmetry.space_group_name_H-M   'P 1'
#
loop_
_entity.id
_entity.type
_entity.pdbx_description
1 polymer ?
#
loop_
_entity_poly.entity_id
_entity_poly.type
_entity_poly.pdbx_seq_one_letter_code
_entity_poly.pdbx_strand_id
1 'polypeptide(L)'
;MTPLRHRLAAIAFPPGRRRDELLDTLAEAEEELGARQPRPREAADILWHGTRARLGWAGNPLVVPVALVVMLLGAFTGAVLATQLAWTFVPPLPSGVAAAEIGDTVFPGIRVYGGGDVPDFTTEPDAEAGIVHGYQRYTIDEHTDATRRVAEYATGVHARLAATGWTVHAIDTTETGARQFWAERDGLVLQFEIWYFPGVPWYDSDGSAAYSLSRATPDWMWWAAPAGAPFGALVAFGVFGWVSRRAERAAGLIAIAGLIAVFPLLGVLLLMTEAVRLWWRPEPGTPPIYPFWRPLFYDFTALPTFLLIFLAVTAVLLAACVPPFPLARLRGRIARHRWWRRAAASVQRRWWARLTLAGGVVLLAAGAVMAFTGGPGSCAPDGTPKPLTAAEARASTDARVYVDPASTQDERNLLQAAIGRTGGAAAWLGNQRAAGDSVLTVGCEPESSLWFDVSYTTPGMFDLLVDEVSGLPGVVAVRQV
;
A
#
# COMPACT_ATOMS: atom_id res chain seq x y z
N MET A 1 29.09 13.33 38.81
CA MET A 1 28.00 12.73 38.01
C MET A 1 28.05 13.35 36.62
N THR A 2 28.18 12.56 35.55
CA THR A 2 28.19 13.10 34.18
C THR A 2 26.82 13.73 33.88
N PRO A 3 26.75 15.03 33.53
CA PRO A 3 25.50 15.69 33.17
C PRO A 3 24.72 14.90 32.10
N LEU A 4 23.39 14.85 32.22
CA LEU A 4 22.50 14.10 31.31
C LEU A 4 22.69 14.52 29.84
N ARG A 5 23.08 15.78 29.61
CA ARG A 5 23.46 16.36 28.31
C ARG A 5 24.68 15.71 27.65
N HIS A 6 25.74 15.42 28.42
CA HIS A 6 26.91 14.71 27.90
C HIS A 6 26.59 13.25 27.57
N ARG A 7 25.64 12.65 28.31
CA ARG A 7 25.18 11.30 28.01
C ARG A 7 24.48 11.22 26.66
N LEU A 8 23.68 12.22 26.27
CA LEU A 8 23.02 12.32 24.95
C LEU A 8 24.05 12.43 23.82
N ALA A 9 25.04 13.32 23.93
CA ALA A 9 26.13 13.42 22.95
C ALA A 9 26.93 12.11 22.84
N ALA A 10 27.10 11.42 23.96
CA ALA A 10 27.77 10.13 24.03
C ALA A 10 26.87 8.93 23.66
N ILE A 11 25.58 9.09 23.31
CA ILE A 11 24.74 7.99 22.79
C ILE A 11 25.29 7.49 21.46
N ALA A 12 25.86 8.39 20.66
CA ALA A 12 26.46 8.04 19.38
C ALA A 12 27.71 7.14 19.53
N PHE A 13 28.35 7.14 20.71
CA PHE A 13 29.58 6.41 20.97
C PHE A 13 29.29 5.14 21.80
N PRO A 14 29.74 3.95 21.36
CA PRO A 14 29.56 2.73 22.14
C PRO A 14 30.34 2.81 23.46
N PRO A 15 29.84 2.20 24.55
CA PRO A 15 30.54 2.19 25.84
C PRO A 15 31.94 1.57 25.72
N GLY A 16 32.94 2.27 26.27
CA GLY A 16 34.33 1.86 26.26
C GLY A 16 35.27 3.05 26.39
N ARG A 17 36.57 2.76 26.56
CA ARG A 17 37.61 3.73 26.91
C ARG A 17 37.57 5.05 26.12
N ARG A 18 37.28 5.03 24.82
CA ARG A 18 37.21 6.24 23.98
C ARG A 18 35.96 7.10 24.22
N ARG A 19 34.84 6.47 24.54
CA ARG A 19 33.63 7.21 24.96
C ARG A 19 33.89 7.88 26.29
N ASP A 20 34.61 7.20 27.17
CA ASP A 20 35.00 7.73 28.47
C ASP A 20 35.98 8.90 28.27
N GLU A 21 37.01 8.76 27.44
CA GLU A 21 37.95 9.84 27.06
C GLU A 21 37.22 11.05 26.44
N LEU A 22 36.24 10.84 25.55
CA LEU A 22 35.45 11.93 24.96
C LEU A 22 34.57 12.63 26.00
N LEU A 23 33.91 11.86 26.87
CA LEU A 23 33.09 12.40 27.95
C LEU A 23 33.93 13.20 28.95
N ASP A 24 35.15 12.74 29.23
CA ASP A 24 36.11 13.43 30.09
C ASP A 24 36.61 14.72 29.41
N THR A 25 36.90 14.69 28.11
CA THR A 25 37.33 15.88 27.35
C THR A 25 36.20 16.93 27.28
N LEU A 26 34.95 16.50 27.10
CA LEU A 26 33.80 17.40 27.12
C LEU A 26 33.55 17.97 28.53
N ALA A 27 33.81 17.19 29.58
CA ALA A 27 33.72 17.66 30.96
C ALA A 27 34.82 18.68 31.29
N GLU A 28 36.07 18.42 30.90
CA GLU A 28 37.20 19.36 31.03
C GLU A 28 36.95 20.66 30.26
N ALA A 29 36.47 20.57 29.01
CA ALA A 29 36.16 21.75 28.21
C ALA A 29 35.02 22.59 28.83
N GLU A 30 34.03 21.96 29.47
CA GLU A 30 32.94 22.66 30.17
C GLU A 30 33.44 23.39 31.43
N GLU A 31 34.47 22.82 32.10
CA GLU A 31 35.11 23.39 33.28
C GLU A 31 36.01 24.58 32.93
N GLU A 32 36.77 24.50 31.84
CA GLU A 32 37.64 25.59 31.36
C GLU A 32 36.87 26.76 30.72
N LEU A 33 35.83 26.48 29.92
CA LEU A 33 35.10 27.51 29.16
C LEU A 33 33.87 28.07 29.91
N GLY A 34 33.56 27.53 31.09
CA GLY A 34 32.44 27.94 31.91
C GLY A 34 31.07 27.58 31.31
N ALA A 35 30.57 26.38 31.61
CA ALA A 35 29.18 25.92 31.52
C ALA A 35 28.32 26.46 30.36
N ARG A 36 28.89 26.64 29.16
CA ARG A 36 28.14 27.12 28.01
C ARG A 36 27.56 25.93 27.28
N GLN A 37 26.23 25.92 27.10
CA GLN A 37 25.57 24.87 26.34
C GLN A 37 26.19 24.77 24.94
N PRO A 38 26.53 23.55 24.47
CA PRO A 38 26.97 23.38 23.10
C PRO A 38 25.84 23.86 22.19
N ARG A 39 26.17 24.75 21.25
CA ARG A 39 25.18 25.24 20.28
C ARG A 39 24.68 24.06 19.45
N PRO A 40 23.45 24.12 18.89
CA PRO A 40 22.94 23.07 18.01
C PRO A 40 23.92 22.69 16.87
N ARG A 41 24.68 23.67 16.38
CA ARG A 41 25.76 23.46 15.40
C ARG A 41 26.94 22.65 15.95
N GLU A 42 27.38 22.90 17.17
CA GLU A 42 28.48 22.17 17.81
C GLU A 42 28.07 20.73 18.11
N ALA A 43 26.83 20.51 18.55
CA ALA A 43 26.28 19.16 18.73
C ALA A 43 26.21 18.40 17.39
N ALA A 44 25.76 19.07 16.32
CA ALA A 44 25.77 18.52 14.97
C ALA A 44 27.20 18.23 14.48
N ASP A 45 28.17 19.11 14.75
CA ASP A 45 29.57 18.92 14.37
C ASP A 45 30.21 17.77 15.13
N ILE A 46 29.95 17.60 16.43
CA ILE A 46 30.45 16.46 17.22
C ILE A 46 29.84 15.15 16.70
N LEU A 47 28.55 15.14 16.38
CA LEU A 47 27.90 13.98 15.76
C LEU A 47 28.50 13.68 14.38
N TRP A 48 28.63 14.70 13.53
CA TRP A 48 29.16 14.59 12.18
C TRP A 48 30.62 14.14 12.17
N HIS A 49 31.51 14.84 12.86
CA HIS A 49 32.94 14.51 12.93
C HIS A 49 33.18 13.21 13.69
N GLY A 50 32.37 12.92 14.72
CA GLY A 50 32.33 11.61 15.35
C GLY A 50 32.08 10.53 14.31
N THR A 51 30.99 10.64 13.52
CA THR A 51 30.64 9.68 12.44
C THR A 51 31.73 9.57 11.37
N ARG A 52 32.33 10.69 10.96
CA ARG A 52 33.40 10.77 9.97
C ARG A 52 34.72 10.15 10.46
N ALA A 53 35.01 10.27 11.75
CA ALA A 53 36.27 9.82 12.31
C ALA A 53 36.44 8.29 12.19
N ARG A 54 35.37 7.49 12.32
CA ARG A 54 35.34 6.04 12.04
C ARG A 54 33.93 5.50 11.81
N LEU A 55 33.56 5.27 10.56
CA LEU A 55 32.61 4.21 10.22
C LEU A 55 33.31 2.87 10.46
N GLY A 56 33.32 2.40 11.71
CA GLY A 56 33.61 1.03 12.17
C GLY A 56 34.92 0.32 11.80
N TRP A 57 35.59 0.61 10.69
CA TRP A 57 36.77 -0.09 10.20
C TRP A 57 37.71 0.89 9.52
N ALA A 58 38.70 1.38 10.26
CA ALA A 58 39.82 2.07 9.64
C ALA A 58 40.54 1.09 8.70
N GLY A 59 40.42 1.30 7.38
CA GLY A 59 41.14 0.53 6.35
C GLY A 59 40.33 -0.41 5.47
N ASN A 60 39.01 -0.59 5.69
CA ASN A 60 38.19 -1.40 4.76
C ASN A 60 37.55 -0.51 3.68
N PRO A 61 37.93 -0.66 2.39
CA PRO A 61 37.39 0.16 1.30
C PRO A 61 35.89 -0.09 1.06
N LEU A 62 35.30 -1.19 1.55
CA LEU A 62 33.90 -1.53 1.35
C LEU A 62 32.93 -0.76 2.25
N VAL A 63 33.41 -0.09 3.29
CA VAL A 63 32.54 0.62 4.23
C VAL A 63 31.81 1.79 3.56
N VAL A 64 32.52 2.54 2.72
CA VAL A 64 31.95 3.68 1.98
C VAL A 64 30.87 3.24 0.98
N PRO A 65 31.09 2.27 0.07
CA PRO A 65 30.06 1.84 -0.86
C PRO A 65 28.86 1.21 -0.14
N VAL A 66 29.06 0.46 0.95
CA VAL A 66 27.93 -0.06 1.73
C VAL A 66 27.14 1.06 2.41
N ALA A 67 27.82 2.08 2.95
CA ALA A 67 27.14 3.25 3.52
C ALA A 67 26.30 3.98 2.46
N LEU A 68 26.83 4.15 1.25
CA LEU A 68 26.11 4.76 0.13
C LEU A 68 24.88 3.94 -0.26
N VAL A 69 25.03 2.62 -0.37
CA VAL A 69 23.91 1.70 -0.66
C VAL A 69 22.81 1.82 0.41
N VAL A 70 23.18 1.82 1.70
CA VAL A 70 22.22 1.96 2.80
C VAL A 70 21.57 3.34 2.79
N MET A 71 22.31 4.40 2.45
CA MET A 71 21.75 5.74 2.27
C MET A 71 20.74 5.80 1.12
N LEU A 72 21.01 5.14 -0.01
CA LEU A 72 20.09 5.08 -1.15
C LEU A 72 18.80 4.32 -0.78
N LEU A 73 18.91 3.20 -0.08
CA LEU A 73 17.73 2.47 0.44
C LEU A 73 16.94 3.32 1.44
N GLY A 74 17.66 4.02 2.32
CA GLY A 74 17.07 4.98 3.26
C GLY A 74 16.34 6.10 2.53
N ALA A 75 16.96 6.68 1.50
CA ALA A 75 16.35 7.72 0.68
C ALA A 75 15.07 7.23 0.01
N PHE A 76 15.12 6.05 -0.60
CA PHE A 76 13.96 5.46 -1.23
C PHE A 76 12.82 5.24 -0.23
N THR A 77 13.12 4.64 0.92
CA THR A 77 12.13 4.41 1.99
C THR A 77 11.55 5.72 2.52
N GLY A 78 12.41 6.73 2.74
CA GLY A 78 11.99 8.05 3.21
C GLY A 78 11.11 8.78 2.21
N ALA A 79 11.41 8.68 0.91
CA ALA A 79 10.59 9.23 -0.16
C ALA A 79 9.19 8.58 -0.18
N VAL A 80 9.13 7.25 -0.12
CA VAL A 80 7.87 6.49 -0.09
C VAL A 80 7.00 6.89 1.10
N LEU A 81 7.57 6.92 2.31
CA LEU A 81 6.84 7.28 3.52
C LEU A 81 6.37 8.73 3.51
N ALA A 82 7.19 9.66 3.00
CA ALA A 82 6.80 11.05 2.87
C ALA A 82 5.67 11.24 1.86
N THR A 83 5.68 10.51 0.73
CA THR A 83 4.58 10.52 -0.24
C THR A 83 3.29 9.93 0.35
N GLN A 84 3.39 8.84 1.11
CA GLN A 84 2.24 8.26 1.82
C GLN A 84 1.65 9.25 2.82
N LEU A 85 2.51 9.87 3.63
CA LEU A 85 2.09 10.90 4.58
C LEU A 85 1.50 12.12 3.86
N ALA A 86 2.05 12.51 2.71
CA ALA A 86 1.50 13.59 1.88
C ALA A 86 0.07 13.28 1.43
N TRP A 87 -0.23 12.06 0.99
CA TRP A 87 -1.60 11.68 0.62
C TRP A 87 -2.61 11.86 1.76
N THR A 88 -2.21 11.66 3.02
CA THR A 88 -3.11 11.91 4.18
C THR A 88 -3.51 13.37 4.37
N PHE A 89 -2.83 14.31 3.70
CA PHE A 89 -3.19 15.73 3.70
C PHE A 89 -3.99 16.14 2.46
N VAL A 90 -4.21 15.23 1.51
CA VAL A 90 -5.05 15.51 0.35
C VAL A 90 -6.51 15.49 0.80
N PRO A 91 -7.32 16.50 0.45
CA PRO A 91 -8.71 16.53 0.86
C PRO A 91 -9.49 15.34 0.28
N PRO A 92 -10.43 14.75 1.05
CA PRO A 92 -11.25 13.65 0.57
C PRO A 92 -12.10 14.07 -0.64
N LEU A 93 -12.62 13.09 -1.37
CA LEU A 93 -13.59 13.36 -2.43
C LEU A 93 -14.87 14.01 -1.86
N PRO A 94 -15.58 14.83 -2.66
CA PRO A 94 -16.92 15.28 -2.32
C PRO A 94 -17.82 14.09 -2.00
N SER A 95 -18.60 14.20 -0.93
CA SER A 95 -19.59 13.21 -0.52
C SER A 95 -20.93 13.87 -0.18
N GLY A 96 -21.99 13.07 -0.08
CA GLY A 96 -23.33 13.55 0.25
C GLY A 96 -23.85 14.60 -0.73
N VAL A 97 -24.27 15.76 -0.21
CA VAL A 97 -24.87 16.85 -1.01
C VAL A 97 -23.94 17.34 -2.11
N ALA A 98 -22.64 17.49 -1.84
CA ALA A 98 -21.70 17.97 -2.84
C ALA A 98 -21.50 16.98 -4.01
N ALA A 99 -21.52 15.68 -3.71
CA ALA A 99 -21.51 14.64 -4.74
C ALA A 99 -22.83 14.62 -5.54
N ALA A 100 -23.96 14.78 -4.85
CA ALA A 100 -25.28 14.86 -5.48
C ALA A 100 -25.41 16.07 -6.42
N GLU A 101 -24.86 17.24 -6.07
CA GLU A 101 -24.82 18.41 -6.95
C GLU A 101 -24.03 18.16 -8.24
N ILE A 102 -22.91 17.43 -8.15
CA ILE A 102 -22.14 17.01 -9.34
C ILE A 102 -22.98 16.02 -10.16
N GLY A 103 -23.61 15.05 -9.49
CA GLY A 103 -24.53 14.09 -10.10
C GLY A 103 -25.67 14.78 -10.86
N ASP A 104 -26.35 15.74 -10.24
CA ASP A 104 -27.44 16.52 -10.86
C ASP A 104 -26.95 17.39 -12.02
N THR A 105 -25.68 17.83 -11.99
CA THR A 105 -25.07 18.56 -13.10
C THR A 105 -24.85 17.63 -14.30
N VAL A 106 -24.38 16.40 -14.09
CA VAL A 106 -24.10 15.44 -15.16
C VAL A 106 -25.39 14.76 -15.64
N PHE A 107 -26.24 14.31 -14.71
CA PHE A 107 -27.43 13.49 -14.91
C PHE A 107 -28.69 14.14 -14.30
N PRO A 108 -29.13 15.30 -14.81
CA PRO A 108 -30.23 16.05 -14.21
C PRO A 108 -31.53 15.23 -14.19
N GLY A 109 -32.07 15.00 -12.99
CA GLY A 109 -33.34 14.29 -12.80
C GLY A 109 -33.27 12.79 -13.07
N ILE A 110 -32.08 12.22 -13.23
CA ILE A 110 -31.86 10.77 -13.40
C ILE A 110 -31.23 10.26 -12.10
N ARG A 111 -31.71 9.10 -11.61
CA ARG A 111 -31.10 8.46 -10.43
C ARG A 111 -29.68 8.01 -10.78
N VAL A 112 -28.73 8.46 -9.98
CA VAL A 112 -27.31 8.09 -10.10
C VAL A 112 -26.95 7.15 -8.95
N TYR A 113 -26.29 6.05 -9.27
CA TYR A 113 -25.73 5.08 -8.33
C TYR A 113 -24.22 5.25 -8.26
N GLY A 114 -23.60 4.84 -7.15
CA GLY A 114 -22.16 4.98 -6.91
C GLY A 114 -21.81 5.97 -5.80
N GLY A 115 -20.53 6.32 -5.69
CA GLY A 115 -19.99 7.09 -4.57
C GLY A 115 -19.87 6.27 -3.27
N GLY A 116 -20.06 6.92 -2.12
CA GLY A 116 -19.93 6.31 -0.78
C GLY A 116 -18.68 6.77 -0.01
N ASP A 117 -18.46 6.16 1.16
CA ASP A 117 -17.28 6.43 2.00
C ASP A 117 -16.11 5.57 1.51
N VAL A 118 -15.61 5.91 0.33
CA VAL A 118 -14.52 5.17 -0.31
C VAL A 118 -13.22 5.35 0.48
N PRO A 119 -12.43 4.28 0.71
CA PRO A 119 -11.08 4.42 1.23
C PRO A 119 -10.26 5.41 0.40
N ASP A 120 -9.31 6.12 1.02
CA ASP A 120 -8.45 7.08 0.33
C ASP A 120 -7.71 6.46 -0.87
N PHE A 121 -7.53 5.13 -0.88
CA PHE A 121 -6.90 4.39 -1.96
C PHE A 121 -7.79 3.23 -2.39
N THR A 122 -8.14 3.19 -3.68
CA THR A 122 -8.90 2.08 -4.28
C THR A 122 -8.26 1.61 -5.56
N THR A 123 -8.35 0.31 -5.81
CA THR A 123 -8.03 -0.27 -7.12
C THR A 123 -9.15 0.02 -8.11
N GLU A 124 -8.80 0.64 -9.22
CA GLU A 124 -9.67 0.74 -10.39
C GLU A 124 -9.79 -0.68 -11.04
N PRO A 125 -10.99 -1.19 -11.33
CA PRO A 125 -11.28 -2.61 -11.58
C PRO A 125 -10.99 -3.03 -13.01
N ASP A 126 -11.02 -2.09 -13.95
CA ASP A 126 -10.37 -2.16 -15.23
C ASP A 126 -8.88 -2.25 -14.93
N ALA A 127 -8.45 -3.51 -14.76
CA ALA A 127 -7.22 -4.01 -14.14
C ALA A 127 -5.90 -3.42 -14.66
N GLU A 128 -5.97 -2.47 -15.59
CA GLU A 128 -4.84 -1.75 -16.15
C GLU A 128 -4.49 -0.48 -15.39
N ALA A 129 -5.37 0.11 -14.56
CA ALA A 129 -5.21 1.52 -14.18
C ALA A 129 -4.47 1.83 -12.86
N GLY A 130 -4.56 1.02 -11.79
CA GLY A 130 -3.84 1.37 -10.55
C GLY A 130 -4.69 1.57 -9.30
N ILE A 131 -3.99 1.87 -8.19
CA ILE A 131 -4.52 2.25 -6.89
C ILE A 131 -4.59 3.73 -7.13
N VAL A 132 -5.80 4.20 -7.31
CA VAL A 132 -6.08 5.59 -7.53
C VAL A 132 -6.44 6.17 -6.17
N HIS A 133 -5.84 7.30 -5.84
CA HIS A 133 -6.18 8.00 -4.62
C HIS A 133 -7.48 8.76 -4.81
N GLY A 134 -8.47 8.48 -3.96
CA GLY A 134 -9.78 9.11 -3.97
C GLY A 134 -10.43 8.98 -5.33
N TYR A 135 -10.82 7.76 -5.73
CA TYR A 135 -11.55 7.47 -6.96
C TYR A 135 -12.97 7.03 -6.64
N GLN A 136 -13.95 7.57 -7.36
CA GLN A 136 -15.34 7.15 -7.28
C GLN A 136 -15.96 7.07 -8.66
N ARG A 137 -16.63 5.97 -8.98
CA ARG A 137 -17.49 5.86 -10.16
C ARG A 137 -18.94 6.11 -9.80
N TYR A 138 -19.64 6.75 -10.72
CA TYR A 138 -21.06 7.06 -10.67
C TYR A 138 -21.69 6.63 -12.00
N THR A 139 -22.78 5.89 -11.96
CA THR A 139 -23.46 5.40 -13.16
C THR A 139 -24.96 5.60 -13.05
N ILE A 140 -25.62 5.70 -14.20
CA ILE A 140 -27.06 5.51 -14.28
C ILE A 140 -27.36 4.04 -14.57
N ASP A 141 -28.56 3.60 -14.17
CA ASP A 141 -29.06 2.24 -14.36
C ASP A 141 -29.64 2.06 -15.77
N GLU A 142 -30.65 2.87 -16.11
CA GLU A 142 -31.33 2.78 -17.39
C GLU A 142 -31.08 4.02 -18.26
N HIS A 143 -30.86 3.79 -19.55
CA HIS A 143 -30.84 4.85 -20.54
C HIS A 143 -32.23 5.46 -20.76
N THR A 144 -32.32 6.78 -20.63
CA THR A 144 -33.49 7.57 -21.03
C THR A 144 -33.42 7.94 -22.51
N ASP A 145 -34.52 8.40 -23.10
CA ASP A 145 -34.53 8.95 -24.47
C ASP A 145 -33.50 10.07 -24.67
N ALA A 146 -33.15 10.79 -23.60
CA ALA A 146 -32.10 11.79 -23.63
C ALA A 146 -30.71 11.15 -23.70
N THR A 147 -30.42 10.17 -22.84
CA THR A 147 -29.07 9.56 -22.79
C THR A 147 -28.81 8.61 -23.96
N ARG A 148 -29.84 8.05 -24.60
CA ARG A 148 -29.70 7.29 -25.87
C ARG A 148 -29.20 8.16 -27.03
N ARG A 149 -29.39 9.47 -26.97
CA ARG A 149 -28.82 10.45 -27.93
C ARG A 149 -27.40 10.82 -27.52
N VAL A 150 -26.51 9.83 -27.50
CA VAL A 150 -25.14 9.85 -26.96
C VAL A 150 -24.39 11.16 -27.27
N ALA A 151 -24.32 11.56 -28.54
CA ALA A 151 -23.59 12.77 -28.97
C ALA A 151 -24.19 14.07 -28.43
N GLU A 152 -25.52 14.20 -28.48
CA GLU A 152 -26.23 15.37 -27.97
C GLU A 152 -26.11 15.44 -26.44
N TYR A 153 -26.27 14.28 -25.78
CA TYR A 153 -26.20 14.20 -24.32
C TYR A 153 -24.80 14.57 -23.80
N ALA A 154 -23.74 14.01 -24.39
CA ALA A 154 -22.35 14.34 -24.02
C ALA A 154 -22.05 15.84 -24.21
N THR A 155 -22.53 16.44 -25.31
CA THR A 155 -22.41 17.88 -25.55
C THR A 155 -23.15 18.69 -24.48
N GLY A 156 -24.34 18.23 -24.08
CA GLY A 156 -25.11 18.82 -22.99
C GLY A 156 -24.41 18.75 -21.63
N VAL A 157 -23.81 17.61 -21.28
CA VAL A 157 -23.02 17.45 -20.06
C VAL A 157 -21.82 18.39 -20.07
N HIS A 158 -21.07 18.40 -21.18
CA HIS A 158 -19.91 19.28 -21.37
C HIS A 158 -20.29 20.76 -21.13
N ALA A 159 -21.42 21.21 -21.70
CA ALA A 159 -21.89 22.58 -21.51
C ALA A 159 -22.31 22.88 -20.04
N ARG A 160 -23.00 21.94 -19.37
CA ARG A 160 -23.42 22.11 -17.96
C ARG A 160 -22.23 22.15 -17.00
N LEU A 161 -21.22 21.31 -17.22
CA LEU A 161 -19.98 21.34 -16.43
C LEU A 161 -19.22 22.65 -16.64
N ALA A 162 -19.06 23.10 -17.89
CA ALA A 162 -18.43 24.39 -18.17
C ALA A 162 -19.18 25.57 -17.50
N ALA A 163 -20.51 25.54 -17.53
CA ALA A 163 -21.35 26.57 -16.89
C ALA A 163 -21.23 26.59 -15.35
N THR A 164 -20.84 25.48 -14.73
CA THR A 164 -20.63 25.36 -13.27
C THR A 164 -19.16 25.52 -12.87
N GLY A 165 -18.34 26.09 -13.77
CA GLY A 165 -16.96 26.48 -13.50
C GLY A 165 -15.92 25.38 -13.68
N TRP A 166 -16.27 24.25 -14.30
CA TRP A 166 -15.30 23.23 -14.66
C TRP A 166 -14.52 23.65 -15.91
N THR A 167 -13.23 23.34 -15.94
CA THR A 167 -12.41 23.39 -17.16
C THR A 167 -12.64 22.08 -17.91
N VAL A 168 -13.40 22.11 -19.01
CA VAL A 168 -13.80 20.91 -19.75
C VAL A 168 -12.95 20.74 -21.00
N HIS A 169 -12.49 19.52 -21.24
CA HIS A 169 -11.65 19.17 -22.38
C HIS A 169 -12.48 18.66 -23.56
N ALA A 170 -11.85 18.60 -24.73
CA ALA A 170 -12.51 18.19 -25.97
C ALA A 170 -13.13 16.79 -25.85
N ILE A 171 -14.31 16.62 -26.45
CA ILE A 171 -15.00 15.34 -26.53
C ILE A 171 -14.29 14.44 -27.54
N ASP A 172 -13.84 13.30 -27.07
CA ASP A 172 -13.30 12.23 -27.89
C ASP A 172 -14.42 11.23 -28.28
N THR A 173 -14.26 10.61 -29.44
CA THR A 173 -15.21 9.66 -29.99
C THR A 173 -14.49 8.38 -30.34
N THR A 174 -14.85 7.31 -29.66
CA THR A 174 -14.24 6.00 -29.90
C THR A 174 -14.76 5.40 -31.21
N GLU A 175 -14.11 4.33 -31.67
CA GLU A 175 -14.56 3.56 -32.83
C GLU A 175 -15.96 2.95 -32.64
N THR A 176 -16.34 2.68 -31.39
CA THR A 176 -17.67 2.17 -31.03
C THR A 176 -18.75 3.25 -30.98
N GLY A 177 -18.38 4.52 -31.21
CA GLY A 177 -19.27 5.67 -31.13
C GLY A 177 -19.51 6.16 -29.69
N ALA A 178 -18.81 5.61 -28.70
CA ALA A 178 -18.81 6.13 -27.33
C ALA A 178 -18.26 7.56 -27.32
N ARG A 179 -18.76 8.38 -26.39
CA ARG A 179 -18.29 9.75 -26.17
C ARG A 179 -17.67 9.84 -24.80
N GLN A 180 -16.43 10.30 -24.77
CA GLN A 180 -15.69 10.46 -23.53
C GLN A 180 -15.02 11.84 -23.48
N PHE A 181 -14.88 12.40 -22.29
CA PHE A 181 -14.06 13.58 -22.03
C PHE A 181 -13.71 13.66 -20.55
N TRP A 182 -12.84 14.59 -20.20
CA TRP A 182 -12.52 14.90 -18.81
C TRP A 182 -12.71 16.39 -18.52
N ALA A 183 -12.89 16.70 -17.25
CA ALA A 183 -13.09 18.05 -16.75
C ALA A 183 -12.38 18.24 -15.40
N GLU A 184 -11.89 19.44 -15.13
CA GLU A 184 -11.18 19.75 -13.87
C GLU A 184 -11.82 20.91 -13.11
N ARG A 185 -11.87 20.81 -11.78
CA ARG A 185 -12.27 21.90 -10.87
C ARG A 185 -11.69 21.67 -9.47
N ASP A 186 -10.98 22.66 -8.92
CA ASP A 186 -10.47 22.64 -7.54
C ASP A 186 -9.66 21.37 -7.18
N GLY A 187 -8.83 20.90 -8.11
CA GLY A 187 -8.04 19.67 -7.97
C GLY A 187 -8.86 18.38 -8.03
N LEU A 188 -10.12 18.43 -8.45
CA LEU A 188 -10.92 17.28 -8.86
C LEU A 188 -10.80 17.10 -10.37
N VAL A 189 -10.72 15.84 -10.78
CA VAL A 189 -10.81 15.40 -12.17
C VAL A 189 -12.07 14.57 -12.31
N LEU A 190 -12.94 14.95 -13.24
CA LEU A 190 -14.13 14.21 -13.61
C LEU A 190 -13.89 13.62 -15.00
N GLN A 191 -14.01 12.31 -15.14
CA GLN A 191 -13.99 11.64 -16.44
C GLN A 191 -15.40 11.17 -16.75
N PHE A 192 -15.96 11.63 -17.86
CA PHE A 192 -17.30 11.28 -18.32
C PHE A 192 -17.19 10.33 -19.50
N GLU A 193 -18.06 9.32 -19.52
CA GLU A 193 -18.17 8.36 -20.61
C GLU A 193 -19.63 7.98 -20.84
N ILE A 194 -20.04 7.89 -22.10
CA ILE A 194 -21.37 7.41 -22.48
C ILE A 194 -21.31 6.64 -23.79
N TRP A 195 -21.97 5.49 -23.83
CA TRP A 195 -22.16 4.68 -25.04
C TRP A 195 -23.53 4.03 -25.03
N TYR A 196 -24.02 3.68 -26.22
CA TYR A 196 -25.33 3.06 -26.41
C TYR A 196 -25.28 2.10 -27.61
N PHE A 197 -25.77 0.88 -27.41
CA PHE A 197 -25.84 -0.19 -28.40
C PHE A 197 -27.32 -0.51 -28.69
N PRO A 198 -27.89 0.00 -29.79
CA PRO A 198 -29.30 -0.24 -30.11
C PRO A 198 -29.53 -1.72 -30.46
N GLY A 199 -30.67 -2.26 -30.02
CA GLY A 199 -31.15 -3.58 -30.43
C GLY A 199 -30.47 -4.76 -29.71
N VAL A 200 -29.74 -4.52 -28.63
CA VAL A 200 -29.31 -5.60 -27.74
C VAL A 200 -30.52 -6.29 -27.11
N PRO A 201 -30.43 -7.58 -26.78
CA PRO A 201 -31.47 -8.27 -26.02
C PRO A 201 -31.75 -7.57 -24.68
N TRP A 202 -32.98 -7.69 -24.17
CA TRP A 202 -33.42 -7.04 -22.92
C TRP A 202 -32.60 -7.44 -21.68
N TYR A 203 -31.90 -8.58 -21.75
CA TYR A 203 -31.03 -9.09 -20.69
C TYR A 203 -29.57 -8.65 -20.84
N ASP A 204 -29.22 -7.95 -21.91
CA ASP A 204 -27.91 -7.32 -22.08
C ASP A 204 -28.04 -5.82 -21.80
N SER A 205 -26.95 -5.20 -21.33
CA SER A 205 -26.91 -3.75 -21.16
C SER A 205 -26.94 -3.08 -22.53
N ASP A 206 -27.91 -2.19 -22.75
CA ASP A 206 -28.04 -1.39 -23.98
C ASP A 206 -27.05 -0.22 -24.04
N GLY A 207 -26.17 -0.11 -23.06
CA GLY A 207 -25.17 0.95 -22.95
C GLY A 207 -24.85 1.26 -21.49
N SER A 208 -23.96 2.22 -21.29
CA SER A 208 -23.75 2.82 -19.98
C SER A 208 -23.53 4.31 -20.16
N ALA A 209 -23.96 5.08 -19.17
CA ALA A 209 -23.51 6.45 -18.98
C ALA A 209 -22.99 6.58 -17.55
N ALA A 210 -21.73 6.96 -17.43
CA ALA A 210 -21.04 7.07 -16.16
C ALA A 210 -20.16 8.30 -16.12
N TYR A 211 -19.85 8.75 -14.91
CA TYR A 211 -18.67 9.55 -14.68
C TYR A 211 -17.87 8.97 -13.52
N SER A 212 -16.55 9.08 -13.60
CA SER A 212 -15.68 8.89 -12.45
C SER A 212 -15.20 10.24 -11.94
N LEU A 213 -14.97 10.32 -10.64
CA LEU A 213 -14.43 11.46 -9.94
C LEU A 213 -13.14 11.01 -9.26
N SER A 214 -12.05 11.74 -9.51
CA SER A 214 -10.76 11.50 -8.87
C SER A 214 -10.11 12.81 -8.40
N ARG A 215 -9.06 12.71 -7.58
CA ARG A 215 -8.22 13.86 -7.22
C ARG A 215 -7.04 13.98 -8.18
N ALA A 216 -6.83 15.17 -8.74
CA ALA A 216 -5.57 15.51 -9.36
C ALA A 216 -4.45 15.44 -8.31
N THR A 217 -3.27 14.95 -8.70
CA THR A 217 -2.11 14.97 -7.79
C THR A 217 -1.74 16.43 -7.50
N PRO A 218 -1.78 16.90 -6.23
CA PRO A 218 -1.48 18.29 -5.95
C PRO A 218 -0.03 18.65 -6.33
N ASP A 219 0.20 19.85 -6.85
CA ASP A 219 1.54 20.26 -7.31
C ASP A 219 2.61 20.21 -6.20
N TRP A 220 2.22 20.47 -4.96
CA TRP A 220 3.13 20.41 -3.82
C TRP A 220 3.59 18.97 -3.52
N MET A 221 2.83 17.97 -3.97
CA MET A 221 3.11 16.57 -3.72
C MET A 221 4.39 16.10 -4.41
N TRP A 222 4.75 16.72 -5.54
CA TRP A 222 6.02 16.46 -6.22
C TRP A 222 7.24 16.74 -5.33
N TRP A 223 7.09 17.50 -4.24
CA TRP A 223 8.14 17.77 -3.27
C TRP A 223 8.17 16.80 -2.08
N ALA A 224 7.13 16.01 -1.86
CA ALA A 224 7.07 15.08 -0.73
C ALA A 224 8.18 14.02 -0.81
N ALA A 225 8.32 13.35 -1.95
CA ALA A 225 9.37 12.37 -2.16
C ALA A 225 10.80 12.98 -2.08
N PRO A 226 11.11 14.09 -2.78
CA PRO A 226 12.40 14.78 -2.65
C PRO A 226 12.72 15.27 -1.24
N ALA A 227 11.72 15.64 -0.43
CA ALA A 227 11.91 16.04 0.96
C ALA A 227 12.13 14.83 1.89
N GLY A 228 11.41 13.74 1.66
CA GLY A 228 11.54 12.49 2.43
C GLY A 228 12.85 11.75 2.18
N ALA A 229 13.37 11.80 0.95
CA ALA A 229 14.61 11.14 0.55
C ALA A 229 15.85 11.51 1.41
N PRO A 230 16.23 12.79 1.56
CA PRO A 230 17.39 13.15 2.38
C PRO A 230 17.18 12.76 3.84
N PHE A 231 15.95 12.87 4.36
CA PHE A 231 15.65 12.47 5.73
C PHE A 231 15.87 10.96 5.93
N GLY A 232 15.31 10.13 5.04
CA GLY A 232 15.49 8.69 5.07
C GLY A 232 16.96 8.26 4.90
N ALA A 233 17.71 8.92 4.01
CA ALA A 233 19.15 8.68 3.85
C ALA A 233 19.95 9.00 5.11
N LEU A 234 19.66 10.12 5.77
CA LEU A 234 20.32 10.53 7.01
C LEU A 234 20.03 9.55 8.15
N VAL A 235 18.78 9.10 8.29
CA VAL A 235 18.40 8.08 9.27
C VAL A 235 19.14 6.77 9.00
N ALA A 236 19.12 6.29 7.75
CA ALA A 236 19.78 5.04 7.38
C ALA A 236 21.31 5.11 7.55
N PHE A 237 21.93 6.24 7.22
CA PHE A 237 23.35 6.49 7.47
C PHE A 237 23.67 6.46 8.96
N GLY A 238 22.86 7.13 9.79
CA GLY A 238 23.01 7.13 11.24
C GLY A 238 22.93 5.72 11.84
N VAL A 239 21.93 4.93 11.41
CA VAL A 239 21.77 3.53 11.81
C VAL A 239 22.96 2.68 11.34
N PHE A 240 23.40 2.84 10.08
CA PHE A 240 24.56 2.14 9.55
C PHE A 240 25.83 2.45 10.33
N GLY A 241 26.09 3.72 10.62
CA GLY A 241 27.27 4.14 11.39
C GLY A 241 27.24 3.58 12.81
N TRP A 242 26.07 3.55 13.45
CA TRP A 242 25.90 2.93 14.76
C TRP A 242 26.14 1.41 14.73
N VAL A 243 25.57 0.70 13.76
CA VAL A 243 25.77 -0.75 13.55
C VAL A 243 27.23 -1.06 13.26
N SER A 244 27.84 -0.35 12.31
CA SER A 244 29.20 -0.57 11.83
C SER A 244 30.21 -0.52 12.99
N ARG A 245 30.06 0.46 13.90
CA ARG A 245 30.87 0.58 15.12
C ARG A 245 30.69 -0.59 16.08
N ARG A 246 29.46 -1.07 16.24
CA ARG A 246 29.14 -2.19 17.13
C ARG A 246 29.71 -3.52 16.59
N ALA A 247 29.83 -3.63 15.27
CA ALA A 247 30.26 -4.83 14.58
C ALA A 247 31.79 -4.90 14.30
N GLU A 248 32.56 -3.89 14.72
CA GLU A 248 34.03 -3.81 14.54
C GLU A 248 34.78 -5.08 15.02
N ARG A 249 34.21 -5.83 15.98
CA ARG A 249 34.79 -7.09 16.53
C ARG A 249 34.37 -8.38 15.81
N ALA A 250 33.52 -8.32 14.79
CA ALA A 250 32.89 -9.50 14.18
C ALA A 250 32.80 -9.43 12.64
N ALA A 251 33.95 -9.50 11.97
CA ALA A 251 34.06 -9.37 10.51
C ALA A 251 33.17 -10.30 9.68
N GLY A 252 32.89 -11.53 10.15
CA GLY A 252 32.02 -12.47 9.43
C GLY A 252 30.53 -12.09 9.41
N LEU A 253 30.06 -11.28 10.37
CA LEU A 253 28.65 -10.87 10.45
C LEU A 253 28.30 -9.71 9.53
N ILE A 254 29.30 -8.89 9.18
CA ILE A 254 29.12 -7.76 8.26
C ILE A 254 29.00 -8.23 6.82
N ALA A 255 29.71 -9.29 6.41
CA ALA A 255 29.52 -9.89 5.10
C ALA A 255 28.09 -10.44 4.93
N ILE A 256 27.52 -11.04 5.97
CA ILE A 256 26.14 -11.54 5.99
C ILE A 256 25.14 -10.37 5.98
N ALA A 257 25.35 -9.34 6.80
CA ALA A 257 24.50 -8.15 6.79
C ALA A 257 24.58 -7.38 5.46
N GLY A 258 25.76 -7.32 4.85
CA GLY A 258 25.96 -6.74 3.52
C GLY A 258 25.23 -7.55 2.45
N LEU A 259 25.28 -8.88 2.49
CA LEU A 259 24.53 -9.73 1.56
C LEU A 259 23.01 -9.57 1.72
N ILE A 260 22.54 -9.51 2.98
CA ILE A 260 21.13 -9.30 3.31
C ILE A 260 20.66 -7.89 2.90
N ALA A 261 21.53 -6.87 2.90
CA ALA A 261 21.21 -5.52 2.43
C ALA A 261 21.30 -5.36 0.90
N VAL A 262 22.20 -6.09 0.23
CA VAL A 262 22.37 -6.06 -1.24
C VAL A 262 21.21 -6.74 -1.95
N PHE A 263 20.66 -7.82 -1.38
CA PHE A 263 19.54 -8.55 -1.99
C PHE A 263 18.28 -7.69 -2.24
N PRO A 264 17.75 -6.92 -1.26
CA PRO A 264 16.63 -6.01 -1.50
C PRO A 264 17.02 -4.83 -2.40
N LEU A 265 18.30 -4.40 -2.41
CA LEU A 265 18.77 -3.38 -3.35
C LEU A 265 18.68 -3.86 -4.80
N LEU A 266 19.08 -5.11 -5.06
CA LEU A 266 18.98 -5.74 -6.37
C LEU A 266 17.52 -5.86 -6.80
N GLY A 267 16.62 -6.21 -5.86
CA GLY A 267 15.18 -6.15 -6.06
C GLY A 267 14.71 -4.75 -6.45
N VAL A 268 14.97 -3.74 -5.62
CA VAL A 268 14.60 -2.33 -5.88
C VAL A 268 15.14 -1.83 -7.22
N LEU A 269 16.37 -2.19 -7.61
CA LEU A 269 16.98 -1.77 -8.87
C LEU A 269 16.29 -2.38 -10.09
N LEU A 270 15.95 -3.68 -10.02
CA LEU A 270 15.20 -4.37 -11.07
C LEU A 270 13.80 -3.75 -11.23
N LEU A 271 13.17 -3.44 -10.10
CA LEU A 271 11.83 -2.83 -10.07
C LEU A 271 11.83 -1.38 -10.58
N MET A 272 12.84 -0.59 -10.22
CA MET A 272 13.05 0.75 -10.78
C MET A 272 13.24 0.70 -12.30
N THR A 273 13.88 -0.34 -12.82
CA THR A 273 14.10 -0.49 -14.26
C THR A 273 12.78 -0.72 -15.00
N GLU A 274 11.89 -1.56 -14.47
CA GLU A 274 10.55 -1.75 -15.04
C GLU A 274 9.67 -0.51 -14.89
N ALA A 275 9.78 0.21 -13.76
CA ALA A 275 9.06 1.46 -13.55
C ALA A 275 9.45 2.55 -14.56
N VAL A 276 10.75 2.71 -14.81
CA VAL A 276 11.25 3.65 -15.82
C VAL A 276 10.82 3.25 -17.23
N ARG A 277 10.76 1.94 -17.54
CA ARG A 277 10.29 1.45 -18.85
C ARG A 277 8.81 1.77 -19.11
N LEU A 278 7.96 1.61 -18.10
CA LEU A 278 6.53 1.95 -18.17
C LEU A 278 6.33 3.46 -18.32
N TRP A 279 7.10 4.27 -17.58
CA TRP A 279 7.03 5.73 -17.67
C TRP A 279 7.42 6.28 -19.06
N TRP A 280 8.31 5.59 -19.78
CA TRP A 280 8.76 6.00 -21.11
C TRP A 280 7.82 5.64 -22.26
N ARG A 281 6.64 5.05 -21.98
CA ARG A 281 5.58 4.82 -22.96
C ARG A 281 4.49 5.89 -22.79
N PRO A 282 4.62 7.08 -23.41
CA PRO A 282 3.51 8.01 -23.44
C PRO A 282 2.40 7.39 -24.28
N GLU A 283 1.30 7.00 -23.64
CA GLU A 283 0.06 6.72 -24.36
C GLU A 283 -0.51 8.05 -24.88
N PRO A 284 -0.80 8.16 -26.18
CA PRO A 284 -1.43 9.36 -26.72
C PRO A 284 -2.85 9.51 -26.15
N GLY A 285 -3.13 10.65 -25.53
CA GLY A 285 -4.50 11.06 -25.15
C GLY A 285 -4.88 10.88 -23.68
N THR A 286 -4.12 10.13 -22.90
CA THR A 286 -4.24 10.13 -21.43
C THR A 286 -3.28 11.18 -20.85
N PRO A 287 -3.69 12.00 -19.87
CA PRO A 287 -2.70 12.77 -19.13
C PRO A 287 -1.69 11.76 -18.53
N PRO A 288 -0.42 12.13 -18.33
CA PRO A 288 0.48 11.34 -17.51
C PRO A 288 0.02 11.45 -16.04
N ILE A 289 -1.14 10.85 -15.74
CA ILE A 289 -1.69 10.70 -14.39
C ILE A 289 -0.81 9.71 -13.61
N TYR A 290 0.03 8.94 -14.31
CA TYR A 290 0.90 7.94 -13.72
C TYR A 290 2.24 8.56 -13.35
N PRO A 291 2.47 8.85 -12.05
CA PRO A 291 3.80 9.23 -11.64
C PRO A 291 4.77 8.04 -11.81
N PHE A 292 6.05 8.32 -12.05
CA PHE A 292 7.08 7.30 -12.30
C PHE A 292 7.19 6.24 -11.17
N TRP A 293 6.68 6.55 -9.98
CA TRP A 293 6.65 5.66 -8.83
C TRP A 293 5.48 4.67 -8.82
N ARG A 294 4.54 4.73 -9.78
CA ARG A 294 3.36 3.86 -9.83
C ARG A 294 3.70 2.36 -9.63
N PRO A 295 4.67 1.75 -10.32
CA PRO A 295 4.97 0.33 -10.11
C PRO A 295 5.59 0.02 -8.75
N LEU A 296 6.21 1.00 -8.09
CA LEU A 296 6.78 0.81 -6.74
C LEU A 296 5.73 0.78 -5.64
N PHE A 297 4.56 1.38 -5.87
CA PHE A 297 3.44 1.36 -4.93
C PHE A 297 2.42 0.26 -5.25
N TYR A 298 2.30 -0.15 -6.53
CA TYR A 298 1.19 -0.99 -7.00
C TYR A 298 1.41 -2.49 -6.81
N ASP A 299 2.43 -3.05 -7.45
CA ASP A 299 2.76 -4.47 -7.32
C ASP A 299 3.46 -4.78 -5.99
N PHE A 300 3.86 -3.74 -5.26
CA PHE A 300 4.72 -3.89 -4.10
C PHE A 300 4.37 -2.92 -2.97
N THR A 301 3.09 -2.78 -2.61
CA THR A 301 2.70 -2.29 -1.27
C THR A 301 3.44 -3.04 -0.15
N ALA A 302 3.87 -4.27 -0.43
CA ALA A 302 4.73 -5.05 0.42
C ALA A 302 6.22 -4.66 0.37
N LEU A 303 6.76 -3.96 -0.66
CA LEU A 303 8.19 -3.59 -0.74
C LEU A 303 8.68 -2.76 0.44
N PRO A 304 7.98 -1.68 0.85
CA PRO A 304 8.40 -0.86 1.98
C PRO A 304 8.35 -1.69 3.26
N THR A 305 7.33 -2.54 3.40
CA THR A 305 7.17 -3.48 4.50
C THR A 305 8.27 -4.53 4.50
N PHE A 306 8.63 -5.10 3.35
CA PHE A 306 9.73 -6.06 3.18
C PHE A 306 11.07 -5.39 3.45
N LEU A 307 11.32 -4.19 2.93
CA LEU A 307 12.52 -3.41 3.22
C LEU A 307 12.65 -3.10 4.70
N LEU A 308 11.56 -2.69 5.37
CA LEU A 308 11.52 -2.45 6.81
C LEU A 308 11.73 -3.74 7.61
N ILE A 309 11.09 -4.85 7.23
CA ILE A 309 11.29 -6.16 7.84
C ILE A 309 12.74 -6.60 7.67
N PHE A 310 13.30 -6.48 6.46
CA PHE A 310 14.70 -6.81 6.20
C PHE A 310 15.66 -5.93 7.00
N LEU A 311 15.41 -4.62 7.08
CA LEU A 311 16.18 -3.68 7.89
C LEU A 311 16.08 -4.02 9.38
N ALA A 312 14.89 -4.34 9.88
CA ALA A 312 14.64 -4.71 11.28
C ALA A 312 15.28 -6.05 11.63
N VAL A 313 15.10 -7.08 10.80
CA VAL A 313 15.73 -8.40 10.95
C VAL A 313 17.26 -8.25 10.92
N THR A 314 17.79 -7.46 9.99
CA THR A 314 19.23 -7.18 9.92
C THR A 314 19.72 -6.49 11.19
N ALA A 315 19.00 -5.46 11.67
CA ALA A 315 19.33 -4.76 12.90
C ALA A 315 19.27 -5.66 14.14
N VAL A 316 18.26 -6.54 14.25
CA VAL A 316 18.11 -7.51 15.35
C VAL A 316 19.21 -8.56 15.31
N LEU A 317 19.51 -9.13 14.14
CA LEU A 317 20.59 -10.11 13.98
C LEU A 317 21.95 -9.51 14.33
N LEU A 318 22.18 -8.25 13.95
CA LEU A 318 23.38 -7.50 14.30
C LEU A 318 23.44 -7.20 15.81
N ALA A 319 22.33 -6.76 16.42
CA ALA A 319 22.26 -6.48 17.85
C ALA A 319 22.48 -7.73 18.70
N ALA A 320 21.89 -8.87 18.31
CA ALA A 320 22.05 -10.17 18.98
C ALA A 320 23.50 -10.67 18.98
N CYS A 321 24.31 -10.20 18.03
CA CYS A 321 25.71 -10.58 17.90
C CYS A 321 26.68 -9.68 18.67
N VAL A 322 26.22 -8.58 19.28
CA VAL A 322 27.09 -7.61 19.97
C VAL A 322 26.85 -7.67 21.49
N PRO A 323 27.89 -7.91 22.33
CA PRO A 323 27.74 -7.84 23.79
C PRO A 323 27.31 -6.42 24.23
N PRO A 324 26.38 -6.29 25.20
CA PRO A 324 26.25 -7.13 26.38
C PRO A 324 25.03 -8.07 26.40
N PHE A 325 24.44 -8.41 25.25
CA PHE A 325 23.31 -9.35 25.24
C PHE A 325 23.73 -10.70 25.86
N PRO A 326 22.87 -11.32 26.70
CA PRO A 326 23.21 -12.51 27.49
C PRO A 326 23.71 -13.70 26.65
N LEU A 327 23.36 -13.74 25.36
CA LEU A 327 23.83 -14.73 24.39
C LEU A 327 25.35 -14.65 24.11
N ALA A 328 25.96 -13.46 24.15
CA ALA A 328 27.41 -13.29 23.95
C ALA A 328 28.23 -13.84 25.13
N ARG A 329 27.71 -13.72 26.36
CA ARG A 329 28.31 -14.36 27.56
C ARG A 329 28.18 -15.89 27.49
N LEU A 330 27.08 -16.41 26.94
CA LEU A 330 26.91 -17.84 26.68
C LEU A 330 27.95 -18.34 25.67
N ARG A 331 28.15 -17.62 24.56
CA ARG A 331 29.16 -17.95 23.53
C ARG A 331 30.58 -17.96 24.08
N GLY A 332 30.93 -17.01 24.96
CA GLY A 332 32.23 -16.94 25.63
C GLY A 332 32.47 -18.04 26.69
N ARG A 333 31.41 -18.60 27.29
CA ARG A 333 31.49 -19.78 28.16
C ARG A 333 31.61 -21.07 27.34
N ILE A 334 30.86 -21.16 26.25
CA ILE A 334 30.86 -22.31 25.33
C ILE A 334 32.22 -22.44 24.61
N ALA A 335 32.79 -21.33 24.12
CA ALA A 335 34.06 -21.32 23.38
C ALA A 335 35.31 -21.68 24.23
N ARG A 336 35.22 -21.54 25.56
CA ARG A 336 36.31 -21.91 26.48
C ARG A 336 36.36 -23.40 26.81
N HIS A 337 35.29 -24.15 26.56
CA HIS A 337 35.26 -25.59 26.81
C HIS A 337 35.92 -26.36 25.65
N ARG A 338 37.05 -27.06 25.91
CA ARG A 338 37.81 -27.83 24.90
C ARG A 338 36.96 -28.86 24.14
N TRP A 339 35.90 -29.39 24.77
CA TRP A 339 34.96 -30.34 24.17
C TRP A 339 34.14 -29.72 23.02
N TRP A 340 33.80 -28.43 23.13
CA TRP A 340 33.01 -27.72 22.12
C TRP A 340 33.77 -27.39 20.84
N ARG A 341 35.11 -27.31 20.86
CA ARG A 341 35.91 -27.13 19.62
C ARG A 341 35.88 -28.38 18.73
N ARG A 342 35.80 -29.58 19.33
CA ARG A 342 35.63 -30.85 18.60
C ARG A 342 34.17 -31.04 18.15
N ALA A 343 33.21 -30.52 18.90
CA ALA A 343 31.80 -30.53 18.50
C ALA A 343 31.45 -29.43 17.47
N ALA A 344 32.19 -28.32 17.38
CA ALA A 344 31.86 -27.21 16.48
C ALA A 344 31.86 -27.61 14.99
N ALA A 345 32.72 -28.55 14.57
CA ALA A 345 32.71 -29.09 13.21
C ALA A 345 31.43 -29.89 12.87
N SER A 346 30.80 -30.53 13.87
CA SER A 346 29.52 -31.24 13.72
C SER A 346 28.29 -30.39 14.05
N VAL A 347 28.47 -29.34 14.87
CA VAL A 347 27.40 -28.43 15.32
C VAL A 347 27.17 -27.27 14.34
N GLN A 348 28.13 -26.92 13.48
CA GLN A 348 27.94 -25.92 12.43
C GLN A 348 26.79 -26.30 11.47
N ARG A 349 26.59 -27.61 11.19
CA ARG A 349 25.39 -28.10 10.47
C ARG A 349 24.10 -27.97 11.28
N ARG A 350 24.14 -28.16 12.60
CA ARG A 350 22.96 -28.02 13.49
C ARG A 350 22.61 -26.56 13.77
N TRP A 351 23.56 -25.64 13.69
CA TRP A 351 23.32 -24.20 13.85
C TRP A 351 22.69 -23.58 12.60
N TRP A 352 23.11 -24.01 11.41
CA TRP A 352 22.39 -23.70 10.17
C TRP A 352 20.94 -24.17 10.23
N ALA A 353 20.69 -25.38 10.75
CA ALA A 353 19.34 -25.90 10.96
C ALA A 353 18.50 -25.10 11.99
N ARG A 354 19.13 -24.44 12.96
CA ARG A 354 18.42 -23.61 13.96
C ARG A 354 18.16 -22.19 13.48
N LEU A 355 19.04 -21.64 12.64
CA LEU A 355 18.82 -20.34 12.00
C LEU A 355 17.75 -20.43 10.91
N THR A 356 17.68 -21.54 10.14
CA THR A 356 16.55 -21.80 9.25
C THR A 356 15.25 -21.98 10.04
N LEU A 357 15.30 -22.61 11.22
CA LEU A 357 14.11 -22.77 12.06
C LEU A 357 13.64 -21.45 12.68
N ALA A 358 14.55 -20.58 13.14
CA ALA A 358 14.19 -19.27 13.67
C ALA A 358 13.69 -18.30 12.58
N GLY A 359 14.33 -18.29 11.40
CA GLY A 359 13.83 -17.57 10.23
C GLY A 359 12.47 -18.09 9.77
N GLY A 360 12.29 -19.42 9.79
CA GLY A 360 11.01 -20.07 9.54
C GLY A 360 9.93 -19.68 10.56
N VAL A 361 10.26 -19.58 11.86
CA VAL A 361 9.31 -19.15 12.89
C VAL A 361 8.91 -17.69 12.74
N VAL A 362 9.82 -16.79 12.35
CA VAL A 362 9.47 -15.37 12.09
C VAL A 362 8.60 -15.25 10.84
N LEU A 363 8.91 -16.00 9.78
CA LEU A 363 8.06 -16.06 8.57
C LEU A 363 6.70 -16.71 8.86
N LEU A 364 6.65 -17.75 9.69
CA LEU A 364 5.40 -18.37 10.15
C LEU A 364 4.62 -17.46 11.08
N ALA A 365 5.28 -16.66 11.93
CA ALA A 365 4.61 -15.69 12.78
C ALA A 365 4.06 -14.50 11.97
N ALA A 366 4.80 -14.02 10.97
CA ALA A 366 4.31 -13.00 10.04
C ALA A 366 3.15 -13.54 9.18
N GLY A 367 3.27 -14.77 8.67
CA GLY A 367 2.19 -15.47 7.99
C GLY A 367 0.98 -15.73 8.89
N ALA A 368 1.20 -16.10 10.16
CA ALA A 368 0.13 -16.30 11.13
C ALA A 368 -0.54 -14.99 11.54
N VAL A 369 0.19 -13.89 11.69
CA VAL A 369 -0.39 -12.56 11.97
C VAL A 369 -1.23 -12.09 10.77
N MET A 370 -0.76 -12.30 9.53
CA MET A 370 -1.58 -12.01 8.34
C MET A 370 -2.78 -12.95 8.20
N ALA A 371 -2.68 -14.20 8.67
CA ALA A 371 -3.81 -15.12 8.73
C ALA A 371 -4.79 -14.84 9.89
N PHE A 372 -4.36 -14.20 10.97
CA PHE A 372 -5.18 -13.93 12.17
C PHE A 372 -5.86 -12.56 12.19
N THR A 373 -5.50 -11.62 11.30
CA THR A 373 -6.22 -10.35 11.18
C THR A 373 -7.63 -10.50 10.59
N GLY A 374 -7.96 -11.66 10.03
CA GLY A 374 -9.35 -12.09 9.84
C GLY A 374 -9.86 -12.74 11.13
N GLY A 375 -10.44 -11.95 12.04
CA GLY A 375 -11.12 -12.52 13.20
C GLY A 375 -12.21 -13.50 12.75
N PRO A 376 -12.54 -14.56 13.54
CA PRO A 376 -13.65 -15.44 13.22
C PRO A 376 -14.94 -14.62 13.15
N GLY A 377 -15.39 -14.32 11.94
CA GLY A 377 -16.67 -13.67 11.67
C GLY A 377 -17.80 -14.42 12.38
N SER A 378 -18.55 -13.71 13.21
CA SER A 378 -19.78 -14.25 13.80
C SER A 378 -20.83 -14.39 12.71
N CYS A 379 -21.41 -15.56 12.54
CA CYS A 379 -22.50 -15.81 11.60
C CYS A 379 -23.83 -15.33 12.19
N ALA A 380 -24.75 -14.91 11.33
CA ALA A 380 -26.15 -14.78 11.70
C ALA A 380 -26.80 -16.19 11.81
N PRO A 381 -27.95 -16.32 12.52
CA PRO A 381 -28.63 -17.61 12.73
C PRO A 381 -29.05 -18.33 11.44
N ASP A 382 -29.16 -17.61 10.32
CA ASP A 382 -29.50 -18.12 8.99
C ASP A 382 -28.29 -18.62 8.20
N GLY A 383 -27.10 -18.62 8.82
CA GLY A 383 -25.85 -19.03 8.17
C GLY A 383 -25.23 -17.94 7.30
N THR A 384 -25.86 -16.76 7.17
CA THR A 384 -25.25 -15.65 6.43
C THR A 384 -24.22 -14.90 7.30
N PRO A 385 -23.25 -14.18 6.69
CA PRO A 385 -22.39 -13.27 7.43
C PRO A 385 -23.23 -12.27 8.22
N LYS A 386 -22.80 -11.93 9.44
CA LYS A 386 -23.47 -10.88 10.22
C LYS A 386 -23.54 -9.60 9.38
N PRO A 387 -24.71 -8.92 9.33
CA PRO A 387 -24.82 -7.67 8.61
C PRO A 387 -23.77 -6.68 9.09
N LEU A 388 -23.08 -6.05 8.13
CA LEU A 388 -22.14 -4.98 8.38
C LEU A 388 -22.78 -3.88 9.21
N THR A 389 -21.99 -3.23 10.06
CA THR A 389 -22.43 -1.97 10.66
C THR A 389 -22.68 -0.93 9.58
N ALA A 390 -23.50 0.09 9.85
CA ALA A 390 -23.77 1.14 8.86
C ALA A 390 -22.50 1.90 8.39
N ALA A 391 -21.43 1.88 9.19
CA ALA A 391 -20.13 2.44 8.78
C ALA A 391 -19.40 1.51 7.82
N GLU A 392 -19.32 0.21 8.13
CA GLU A 392 -18.70 -0.79 7.26
C GLU A 392 -19.46 -0.93 5.93
N ALA A 393 -20.80 -0.92 5.97
CA ALA A 393 -21.64 -0.94 4.77
C ALA A 393 -21.40 0.28 3.86
N ARG A 394 -21.14 1.47 4.41
CA ARG A 394 -20.83 2.64 3.58
C ARG A 394 -19.46 2.61 2.91
N ALA A 395 -18.57 1.75 3.40
CA ALA A 395 -17.20 1.61 2.89
C ALA A 395 -16.98 0.31 2.11
N SER A 396 -17.89 -0.68 2.20
CA SER A 396 -17.72 -1.96 1.55
C SER A 396 -17.98 -1.86 0.05
N THR A 397 -17.01 -2.30 -0.73
CA THR A 397 -17.07 -2.44 -2.18
C THR A 397 -17.49 -3.84 -2.62
N ASP A 398 -17.71 -4.74 -1.67
CA ASP A 398 -17.95 -6.14 -1.94
C ASP A 398 -19.37 -6.54 -1.54
N ALA A 399 -19.97 -7.36 -2.37
CA ALA A 399 -21.30 -7.90 -2.17
C ALA A 399 -21.33 -9.38 -2.52
N ARG A 400 -22.31 -10.07 -1.94
CA ARG A 400 -22.65 -11.45 -2.25
C ARG A 400 -24.09 -11.56 -2.69
N VAL A 401 -24.28 -12.22 -3.82
CA VAL A 401 -25.61 -12.61 -4.30
C VAL A 401 -25.77 -14.10 -4.06
N TYR A 402 -26.55 -14.46 -3.06
CA TYR A 402 -26.84 -15.85 -2.70
C TYR A 402 -27.90 -16.43 -3.63
N VAL A 403 -27.64 -17.64 -4.11
CA VAL A 403 -28.41 -18.32 -5.16
C VAL A 403 -28.92 -19.65 -4.62
N ASP A 404 -30.18 -19.96 -4.94
CA ASP A 404 -30.84 -21.22 -4.64
C ASP A 404 -30.07 -22.35 -5.35
N PRO A 405 -29.65 -23.41 -4.64
CA PRO A 405 -28.97 -24.56 -5.24
C PRO A 405 -29.77 -25.26 -6.33
N ALA A 406 -31.09 -25.11 -6.34
CA ALA A 406 -31.97 -25.64 -7.38
C ALA A 406 -31.97 -24.79 -8.67
N SER A 407 -31.34 -23.61 -8.67
CA SER A 407 -31.29 -22.73 -9.84
C SER A 407 -30.66 -23.44 -11.03
N THR A 408 -31.23 -23.25 -12.20
CA THR A 408 -30.73 -23.77 -13.48
C THR A 408 -29.48 -23.02 -13.95
N GLN A 409 -28.79 -23.56 -14.96
CA GLN A 409 -27.66 -22.84 -15.56
C GLN A 409 -28.11 -21.54 -16.24
N ASP A 410 -29.29 -21.52 -16.85
CA ASP A 410 -29.80 -20.34 -17.54
C ASP A 410 -30.16 -19.22 -16.55
N GLU A 411 -30.76 -19.55 -15.40
CA GLU A 411 -31.02 -18.58 -14.33
C GLU A 411 -29.72 -18.00 -13.77
N ARG A 412 -28.68 -18.83 -13.60
CA ARG A 412 -27.35 -18.34 -13.20
C ARG A 412 -26.69 -17.45 -14.25
N ASN A 413 -26.82 -17.79 -15.53
CA ASN A 413 -26.30 -16.96 -16.62
C ASN A 413 -27.03 -15.61 -16.68
N LEU A 414 -28.35 -15.62 -16.51
CA LEU A 414 -29.16 -14.40 -16.44
C LEU A 414 -28.75 -13.53 -15.25
N LEU A 415 -28.52 -14.15 -14.09
CA LEU A 415 -28.04 -13.47 -12.90
C LEU A 415 -26.64 -12.88 -13.09
N GLN A 416 -25.72 -13.64 -13.70
CA GLN A 416 -24.38 -13.13 -14.02
C GLN A 416 -24.44 -11.95 -15.00
N ALA A 417 -25.31 -12.02 -16.01
CA ALA A 417 -25.53 -10.90 -16.93
C ALA A 417 -26.08 -9.67 -16.18
N ALA A 418 -27.05 -9.87 -15.28
CA ALA A 418 -27.61 -8.82 -14.45
C ALA A 418 -26.56 -8.16 -13.55
N ILE A 419 -25.73 -8.94 -12.87
CA ILE A 419 -24.59 -8.42 -12.10
C ILE A 419 -23.65 -7.61 -13.02
N GLY A 420 -23.37 -8.11 -14.22
CA GLY A 420 -22.55 -7.41 -15.21
C GLY A 420 -23.11 -6.04 -15.63
N ARG A 421 -24.43 -5.89 -15.74
CA ARG A 421 -25.07 -4.59 -16.06
C ARG A 421 -24.84 -3.53 -14.99
N THR A 422 -24.64 -3.95 -13.74
CA THR A 422 -24.28 -3.04 -12.64
C THR A 422 -22.81 -2.60 -12.67
N GLY A 423 -21.99 -3.11 -13.59
CA GLY A 423 -20.54 -2.85 -13.63
C GLY A 423 -19.75 -3.60 -12.54
N GLY A 424 -20.39 -4.52 -11.81
CA GLY A 424 -19.74 -5.37 -10.81
C GLY A 424 -18.96 -6.50 -11.46
N ALA A 425 -17.76 -6.77 -10.95
CA ALA A 425 -16.99 -7.95 -11.34
C ALA A 425 -17.53 -9.17 -10.59
N ALA A 426 -18.24 -10.05 -11.30
CA ALA A 426 -18.83 -11.26 -10.73
C ALA A 426 -17.84 -12.43 -10.77
N ALA A 427 -17.53 -13.00 -9.61
CA ALA A 427 -16.85 -14.28 -9.48
C ALA A 427 -17.84 -15.33 -8.97
N TRP A 428 -18.15 -16.33 -9.83
CA TRP A 428 -18.98 -17.46 -9.41
C TRP A 428 -18.19 -18.39 -8.48
N LEU A 429 -18.58 -18.41 -7.21
CA LEU A 429 -18.07 -19.33 -6.21
C LEU A 429 -19.15 -20.37 -5.95
N GLY A 430 -19.30 -21.31 -6.88
CA GLY A 430 -20.17 -22.48 -6.71
C GLY A 430 -19.66 -23.42 -5.61
N ASN A 431 -19.84 -24.74 -5.78
CA ASN A 431 -19.31 -25.78 -4.87
C ASN A 431 -17.75 -25.87 -4.86
N GLN A 432 -17.03 -24.74 -4.78
CA GLN A 432 -15.56 -24.66 -4.70
C GLN A 432 -14.99 -25.13 -3.34
N ARG A 433 -15.62 -26.10 -2.68
CA ARG A 433 -14.97 -26.94 -1.65
C ARG A 433 -13.69 -27.64 -2.17
N ALA A 434 -13.42 -27.64 -3.48
CA ALA A 434 -12.29 -28.35 -4.08
C ALA A 434 -10.99 -27.54 -4.29
N ALA A 435 -11.00 -26.20 -4.13
CA ALA A 435 -9.85 -25.37 -4.51
C ALA A 435 -9.30 -24.49 -3.37
N GLY A 436 -9.12 -25.07 -2.18
CA GLY A 436 -8.00 -24.81 -1.25
C GLY A 436 -7.73 -23.42 -0.63
N ASP A 437 -8.13 -22.28 -1.20
CA ASP A 437 -7.51 -20.98 -0.87
C ASP A 437 -8.46 -19.86 -0.43
N SER A 438 -9.80 -20.01 -0.55
CA SER A 438 -10.70 -19.05 0.09
C SER A 438 -10.96 -19.49 1.53
N VAL A 439 -10.28 -18.84 2.48
CA VAL A 439 -10.51 -18.99 3.92
C VAL A 439 -11.91 -18.48 4.26
N LEU A 440 -12.93 -19.29 3.98
CA LEU A 440 -14.26 -19.07 4.54
C LEU A 440 -14.12 -19.17 6.06
N THR A 441 -14.76 -18.23 6.74
CA THR A 441 -14.81 -18.22 8.19
C THR A 441 -15.41 -19.54 8.68
N VAL A 442 -14.58 -20.35 9.34
CA VAL A 442 -14.97 -21.65 9.89
C VAL A 442 -16.18 -21.47 10.82
N GLY A 443 -17.35 -21.96 10.41
CA GLY A 443 -18.57 -21.96 11.23
C GLY A 443 -19.81 -21.29 10.62
N CYS A 444 -19.70 -20.60 9.48
CA CYS A 444 -20.83 -19.93 8.80
C CYS A 444 -21.37 -20.68 7.57
N GLU A 445 -21.36 -22.01 7.57
CA GLU A 445 -21.92 -22.78 6.44
C GLU A 445 -23.41 -23.09 6.68
N PRO A 446 -24.35 -22.53 5.91
CA PRO A 446 -25.38 -23.38 5.35
C PRO A 446 -24.69 -24.28 4.32
N GLU A 447 -24.69 -25.60 4.53
CA GLU A 447 -24.04 -26.63 3.69
C GLU A 447 -24.40 -26.63 2.19
N SER A 448 -25.16 -25.66 1.69
CA SER A 448 -25.72 -25.66 0.35
C SER A 448 -25.74 -24.32 -0.38
N SER A 449 -25.54 -23.16 0.24
CA SER A 449 -25.76 -21.88 -0.48
C SER A 449 -24.68 -21.66 -1.55
N LEU A 450 -25.09 -21.49 -2.81
CA LEU A 450 -24.21 -21.01 -3.89
C LEU A 450 -24.24 -19.48 -3.89
N TRP A 451 -23.16 -18.81 -4.29
CA TRP A 451 -23.20 -17.35 -4.43
C TRP A 451 -22.26 -16.82 -5.52
N PHE A 452 -22.53 -15.58 -5.93
CA PHE A 452 -21.58 -14.75 -6.65
C PHE A 452 -20.91 -13.80 -5.64
N ASP A 453 -19.58 -13.76 -5.62
CA ASP A 453 -18.85 -12.62 -5.06
C ASP A 453 -18.87 -11.52 -6.13
N VAL A 454 -19.29 -10.33 -5.74
CA VAL A 454 -19.42 -9.17 -6.62
C VAL A 454 -18.60 -8.04 -6.03
N SER A 455 -17.57 -7.62 -6.75
CA SER A 455 -16.73 -6.50 -6.34
C SER A 455 -17.00 -5.27 -7.22
N TYR A 456 -17.12 -4.12 -6.56
CA TYR A 456 -17.31 -2.82 -7.18
C TYR A 456 -16.11 -1.91 -6.97
N THR A 457 -16.09 -0.81 -7.71
CA THR A 457 -15.15 0.30 -7.48
C THR A 457 -15.56 1.19 -6.32
N THR A 458 -16.85 1.20 -6.03
CA THR A 458 -17.49 2.16 -5.15
C THR A 458 -18.59 1.50 -4.32
N PRO A 459 -18.68 1.80 -3.01
CA PRO A 459 -19.70 1.24 -2.13
C PRO A 459 -21.14 1.56 -2.55
N GLY A 460 -21.37 2.74 -3.13
CA GLY A 460 -22.71 3.19 -3.51
C GLY A 460 -23.36 2.42 -4.67
N MET A 461 -22.70 1.37 -5.18
CA MET A 461 -23.23 0.47 -6.20
C MET A 461 -24.11 -0.65 -5.64
N PHE A 462 -24.10 -0.87 -4.32
CA PHE A 462 -24.86 -1.95 -3.72
C PHE A 462 -26.37 -1.84 -3.96
N ASP A 463 -26.94 -0.64 -3.89
CA ASP A 463 -28.37 -0.42 -4.14
C ASP A 463 -28.74 -0.75 -5.59
N LEU A 464 -27.86 -0.45 -6.55
CA LEU A 464 -28.07 -0.84 -7.95
C LEU A 464 -28.08 -2.37 -8.09
N LEU A 465 -27.15 -3.05 -7.43
CA LEU A 465 -27.13 -4.52 -7.41
C LEU A 465 -28.43 -5.10 -6.88
N VAL A 466 -28.90 -4.58 -5.74
CA VAL A 466 -30.13 -5.04 -5.09
C VAL A 466 -31.32 -4.84 -6.02
N ASP A 467 -31.47 -3.63 -6.59
CA ASP A 467 -32.56 -3.29 -7.51
C ASP A 467 -32.55 -4.22 -8.75
N GLU A 468 -31.36 -4.55 -9.25
CA GLU A 468 -31.17 -5.33 -10.47
C GLU A 468 -31.38 -6.83 -10.30
N VAL A 469 -30.99 -7.42 -9.16
CA VAL A 469 -30.98 -8.89 -8.99
C VAL A 469 -32.06 -9.43 -8.07
N SER A 470 -32.64 -8.64 -7.16
CA SER A 470 -33.54 -9.16 -6.12
C SER A 470 -34.84 -9.77 -6.66
N GLY A 471 -35.24 -9.43 -7.89
CA GLY A 471 -36.42 -10.00 -8.55
C GLY A 471 -36.14 -11.22 -9.44
N LEU A 472 -34.87 -11.61 -9.61
CA LEU A 472 -34.50 -12.68 -10.54
C LEU A 472 -34.75 -14.07 -9.95
N PRO A 473 -35.17 -15.05 -10.77
CA PRO A 473 -35.34 -16.43 -10.33
C PRO A 473 -34.04 -16.98 -9.73
N GLY A 474 -34.16 -17.67 -8.60
CA GLY A 474 -33.03 -18.28 -7.91
C GLY A 474 -32.27 -17.35 -6.97
N VAL A 475 -32.52 -16.04 -6.92
CA VAL A 475 -31.88 -15.16 -5.94
C VAL A 475 -32.55 -15.33 -4.57
N VAL A 476 -31.75 -15.72 -3.57
CA VAL A 476 -32.19 -15.94 -2.19
C VAL A 476 -32.00 -14.68 -1.35
N ALA A 477 -30.83 -14.05 -1.48
CA ALA A 477 -30.48 -12.84 -0.74
C ALA A 477 -29.34 -12.10 -1.43
N VAL A 478 -29.31 -10.78 -1.24
CA VAL A 478 -28.19 -9.92 -1.61
C VAL A 478 -27.64 -9.30 -0.33
N ARG A 479 -26.35 -9.43 -0.09
CA ARG A 479 -25.69 -8.95 1.14
C ARG A 479 -24.43 -8.19 0.79
N GLN A 480 -24.16 -7.12 1.51
CA GLN A 480 -22.86 -6.47 1.49
C GLN A 480 -21.93 -7.20 2.47
N VAL A 481 -20.66 -7.37 2.11
CA VAL A 481 -19.70 -8.19 2.88
C VAL A 481 -18.44 -7.47 3.31
#